data_AF-A0A8U0HT01-F1
#
_entry.id   AF-A0A8U0HT01-F1
#
_cell.length_a   1.000
_cell.length_b   1.000
_cell.length_c   1.000
_cell.angle_alpha   90.00
_cell.angle_beta   90.00
_cell.angle_gamma   90.00
#
_symmetry.space_group_name_H-M   'P 1'
#
loop_
_entity.id
_entity.type
_entity.pdbx_description
1 polymer ?
#
loop_
_entity_poly.entity_id
_entity_poly.type
_entity_poly.pdbx_seq_one_letter_code
_entity_poly.pdbx_strand_id
1 'polypeptide(L)'
;MARDETAREPSREASNVSRRNYLRLAGSAAISAAALSTGVSAADDFQTITVPAGEVRSFSLGDGDTLENALIDISADGAGYRISANGDGWAIRNVGVKGYFDANVDDPLVAMCPNGGSGTIENVYLGDGGYDAPAGLTTGIFVHAYHTGHIDIDRVNIQGWAGNGVYASGPGNHDDHPNPGGGGTVQITNSYAADNPTADFRLGTDGSYCKNCVSKGAGRGYWGFYNTTKLIDCDIHNGIYASDGSWQSPAVVQLENTRFSGGTHTYVDSASISGSSAGTPRYRIPNGVPTTAKEAASGATSTGDSSDSTTTSPDDSNAAGTVLELVAGSSTSNTTYEFTVEGSVQKRTSSGDVAAEDNDTVTSNGDGTVTVSGLSGNGYGDSFLVDGDIVSMNLDESKWTLKYGGNEVSVNDLVLPNKLVIDGSNAPRRSSEYTVEFSGTARKSAALGSVNDHDTITDGKISGRVIGGKDGYRFSGEITGFRLDGPANVRVEDGS
;
A
#
# COMPACT_ATOMS: atom_id res chain seq x y z
N MET A 1 12.64 28.33 -0.83
CA MET A 1 13.45 28.62 0.38
C MET A 1 14.43 27.47 0.55
N ALA A 2 15.72 27.72 0.37
CA ALA A 2 16.75 26.71 0.62
C ALA A 2 16.72 26.35 2.10
N ARG A 3 16.52 25.06 2.39
CA ARG A 3 16.58 24.52 3.76
C ARG A 3 18.04 24.39 4.17
N ASP A 4 18.31 24.64 5.44
CA ASP A 4 19.62 24.45 6.03
C ASP A 4 19.95 22.94 6.08
N GLU A 5 20.79 22.49 5.15
CA GLU A 5 21.24 21.11 5.03
C GLU A 5 22.39 20.79 6.02
N THR A 6 22.91 21.77 6.78
CA THR A 6 24.09 21.60 7.66
C THR A 6 23.80 20.92 9.00
N ALA A 7 22.54 20.88 9.47
CA ALA A 7 22.17 20.29 10.75
C ALA A 7 22.06 18.75 10.74
N ARG A 8 22.25 18.09 9.58
CA ARG A 8 21.99 16.66 9.36
C ARG A 8 23.18 15.75 9.71
N GLU A 9 24.06 16.21 10.60
CA GLU A 9 25.23 15.45 11.07
C GLU A 9 24.79 14.15 11.78
N PRO A 10 25.44 13.00 11.49
CA PRO A 10 25.11 11.74 12.12
C PRO A 10 25.41 11.79 13.63
N SER A 11 24.40 11.54 14.46
CA SER A 11 24.52 11.54 15.93
C SER A 11 25.42 10.40 16.42
N ARG A 12 26.20 10.67 17.47
CA ARG A 12 27.26 9.78 18.00
C ARG A 12 26.79 8.69 18.98
N GLU A 13 25.49 8.58 19.26
CA GLU A 13 24.92 7.46 20.03
C GLU A 13 24.37 6.40 19.07
N ALA A 14 25.27 5.73 18.35
CA ALA A 14 24.93 4.67 17.41
C ALA A 14 25.27 3.29 18.00
N SER A 15 24.35 2.34 17.89
CA SER A 15 24.76 0.93 17.94
C SER A 15 25.47 0.61 16.62
N ASN A 16 26.78 0.39 16.67
CA ASN A 16 27.56 -0.02 15.51
C ASN A 16 27.03 -1.37 15.01
N VAL A 17 26.49 -1.42 13.79
CA VAL A 17 26.15 -2.68 13.13
C VAL A 17 27.47 -3.30 12.65
N SER A 18 28.18 -4.00 13.53
CA SER A 18 29.42 -4.70 13.17
C SER A 18 29.10 -5.91 12.31
N ARG A 19 29.50 -5.94 11.01
CA ARG A 19 29.75 -7.07 10.06
C ARG A 19 28.95 -8.39 10.18
N ARG A 20 27.96 -8.49 11.05
CA ARG A 20 27.25 -9.69 11.45
C ARG A 20 25.87 -9.60 10.86
N ASN A 21 25.74 -10.26 9.72
CA ASN A 21 24.49 -10.68 9.10
C ASN A 21 23.51 -11.12 10.19
N TYR A 22 22.37 -10.44 10.29
CA TYR A 22 21.26 -10.91 11.10
C TYR A 22 20.53 -12.03 10.34
N LEU A 23 21.18 -13.21 10.30
CA LEU A 23 20.64 -14.57 10.53
C LEU A 23 21.48 -15.65 9.82
N ARG A 24 22.04 -16.57 10.61
CA ARG A 24 22.06 -18.00 10.26
C ARG A 24 21.57 -18.81 11.45
N LEU A 25 20.37 -19.35 11.30
CA LEU A 25 19.92 -20.53 12.01
C LEU A 25 20.56 -21.77 11.32
N ALA A 26 21.48 -22.46 11.99
CA ALA A 26 21.76 -23.89 11.76
C ALA A 26 22.65 -24.46 12.88
N GLY A 27 22.06 -25.25 13.78
CA GLY A 27 22.65 -26.43 14.42
C GLY A 27 23.94 -26.30 15.26
N SER A 28 23.78 -26.61 16.56
CA SER A 28 24.76 -27.15 17.53
C SER A 28 25.65 -26.22 18.40
N ALA A 29 25.58 -26.50 19.71
CA ALA A 29 26.52 -26.25 20.81
C ALA A 29 26.67 -24.84 21.46
N ALA A 30 26.08 -24.73 22.66
CA ALA A 30 26.42 -24.00 23.89
C ALA A 30 27.48 -22.86 23.91
N ILE A 31 27.15 -21.71 24.55
CA ILE A 31 27.63 -21.29 25.90
C ILE A 31 27.11 -19.86 26.25
N SER A 32 26.40 -19.80 27.39
CA SER A 32 26.19 -18.79 28.46
C SER A 32 26.44 -17.26 28.33
N ALA A 33 25.34 -16.53 28.65
CA ALA A 33 25.17 -15.44 29.64
C ALA A 33 25.65 -13.98 29.37
N ALA A 34 24.70 -13.07 29.12
CA ALA A 34 24.23 -12.03 30.08
C ALA A 34 23.03 -11.22 29.51
N ALA A 35 22.01 -11.07 30.37
CA ALA A 35 20.70 -10.41 30.23
C ALA A 35 20.48 -9.33 29.15
N LEU A 36 19.60 -9.64 28.19
CA LEU A 36 18.55 -8.78 27.62
C LEU A 36 17.44 -9.74 27.14
N SER A 37 16.35 -9.83 27.88
CA SER A 37 15.19 -10.64 27.52
C SER A 37 14.34 -9.90 26.49
N THR A 38 14.74 -9.91 25.24
CA THR A 38 13.80 -9.74 24.12
C THR A 38 13.33 -11.12 23.71
N GLY A 39 12.02 -11.35 23.79
CA GLY A 39 11.40 -12.59 23.32
C GLY A 39 11.60 -12.70 21.81
N VAL A 40 12.63 -13.42 21.38
CA VAL A 40 12.79 -13.81 19.98
C VAL A 40 11.79 -14.94 19.71
N SER A 41 10.62 -14.59 19.21
CA SER A 41 9.70 -15.54 18.60
C SER A 41 10.29 -15.99 17.26
N ALA A 42 10.81 -17.21 17.22
CA ALA A 42 11.33 -17.85 16.00
C ALA A 42 10.18 -18.38 15.13
N ALA A 43 9.37 -17.48 14.55
CA ALA A 43 8.25 -17.85 13.69
C ALA A 43 8.28 -17.21 12.29
N ASP A 44 9.12 -16.19 12.05
CA ASP A 44 9.24 -15.49 10.78
C ASP A 44 10.72 -15.45 10.33
N ASP A 45 10.99 -15.48 9.01
CA ASP A 45 12.34 -15.47 8.40
C ASP A 45 13.11 -14.13 8.54
N PHE A 46 12.66 -13.26 9.44
CA PHE A 46 13.19 -11.91 9.67
C PHE A 46 13.21 -11.55 11.16
N GLN A 47 14.05 -10.58 11.53
CA GLN A 47 14.12 -10.05 12.88
C GLN A 47 13.08 -8.93 13.08
N THR A 48 12.25 -9.04 14.11
CA THR A 48 11.44 -7.90 14.57
C THR A 48 12.22 -7.05 15.58
N ILE A 49 12.27 -5.74 15.36
CA ILE A 49 12.89 -4.72 16.20
C ILE A 49 11.80 -3.77 16.65
N THR A 50 11.20 -4.04 17.81
CA THR A 50 10.19 -3.17 18.40
C THR A 50 10.84 -1.97 19.08
N VAL A 51 10.42 -0.77 18.71
CA VAL A 51 10.88 0.48 19.28
C VAL A 51 9.86 0.96 20.32
N PRO A 52 10.26 1.19 21.59
CA PRO A 52 9.36 1.70 22.62
C PRO A 52 8.85 3.11 22.31
N ALA A 53 7.72 3.47 22.94
CA ALA A 53 7.15 4.82 22.84
C ALA A 53 8.18 5.90 23.22
N GLY A 54 8.27 6.94 22.40
CA GLY A 54 9.20 8.06 22.56
C GLY A 54 10.68 7.74 22.33
N GLU A 55 11.04 6.51 21.95
CA GLU A 55 12.41 6.12 21.63
C GLU A 55 12.69 6.12 20.13
N VAL A 56 13.96 6.34 19.76
CA VAL A 56 14.41 6.28 18.37
C VAL A 56 15.51 5.24 18.23
N ARG A 57 15.29 4.23 17.38
CA ARG A 57 16.29 3.21 17.11
C ARG A 57 17.25 3.64 16.00
N SER A 58 18.53 3.81 16.34
CA SER A 58 19.57 4.18 15.37
C SER A 58 20.36 2.99 14.84
N PHE A 59 20.62 2.99 13.53
CA PHE A 59 21.46 2.06 12.79
C PHE A 59 22.53 2.84 12.01
N SER A 60 23.79 2.47 12.16
CA SER A 60 24.90 3.07 11.40
C SER A 60 25.59 1.99 10.57
N LEU A 61 25.65 2.20 9.25
CA LEU A 61 26.30 1.31 8.29
C LEU A 61 27.53 2.04 7.71
N GLY A 62 28.69 1.43 7.87
CA GLY A 62 29.94 1.82 7.23
C GLY A 62 30.33 0.89 6.08
N ASP A 63 31.63 0.83 5.78
CA ASP A 63 32.13 0.02 4.66
C ASP A 63 31.77 -1.46 4.77
N GLY A 64 31.04 -1.97 3.78
CA GLY A 64 30.62 -3.37 3.68
C GLY A 64 29.53 -3.81 4.66
N ASP A 65 28.97 -2.91 5.46
CA ASP A 65 27.94 -3.27 6.44
C ASP A 65 26.58 -3.51 5.75
N THR A 66 25.79 -4.43 6.30
CA THR A 66 24.45 -4.75 5.79
C THR A 66 23.42 -4.72 6.91
N LEU A 67 22.31 -4.01 6.69
CA LEU A 67 21.08 -4.13 7.47
C LEU A 67 20.09 -4.92 6.62
N GLU A 68 19.72 -6.12 7.08
CA GLU A 68 18.85 -6.99 6.30
C GLU A 68 17.84 -7.81 7.10
N ASN A 69 16.77 -8.21 6.42
CA ASN A 69 15.69 -9.07 6.91
C ASN A 69 15.16 -8.60 8.26
N ALA A 70 14.73 -7.33 8.30
CA ALA A 70 14.34 -6.66 9.53
C ALA A 70 12.97 -5.98 9.41
N LEU A 71 12.10 -6.25 10.36
CA LEU A 71 10.86 -5.51 10.61
C LEU A 71 11.11 -4.55 11.76
N ILE A 72 11.22 -3.26 11.48
CA ILE A 72 11.34 -2.19 12.48
C ILE A 72 9.92 -1.76 12.83
N ASP A 73 9.46 -2.09 14.04
CA ASP A 73 8.12 -1.76 14.50
C ASP A 73 8.17 -0.49 15.36
N ILE A 74 7.69 0.61 14.78
CA ILE A 74 7.53 1.94 15.40
C ILE A 74 6.06 2.25 15.70
N SER A 75 5.19 1.24 15.86
CA SER A 75 3.75 1.47 16.10
C SER A 75 3.43 2.13 17.46
N ALA A 76 4.42 2.35 18.32
CA ALA A 76 4.23 3.01 19.61
C ALA A 76 4.35 4.54 19.45
N ASP A 77 3.56 5.29 20.22
CA ASP A 77 3.52 6.76 20.18
C ASP A 77 4.91 7.40 20.30
N GLY A 78 5.27 8.27 19.35
CA GLY A 78 6.56 8.94 19.29
C GLY A 78 7.77 8.03 19.04
N ALA A 79 7.56 6.75 18.70
CA ALA A 79 8.64 5.83 18.37
C ALA A 79 9.19 6.10 16.96
N GLY A 80 10.50 5.97 16.79
CA GLY A 80 11.14 6.28 15.52
C GLY A 80 12.34 5.41 15.21
N TYR A 81 12.92 5.66 14.05
CA TYR A 81 14.16 5.02 13.62
C TYR A 81 15.06 6.03 12.90
N ARG A 82 16.35 5.73 12.88
CA ARG A 82 17.34 6.45 12.09
C ARG A 82 18.34 5.48 11.49
N ILE A 83 18.35 5.34 10.17
CA ILE A 83 19.35 4.58 9.43
C ILE A 83 20.31 5.58 8.78
N SER A 84 21.59 5.49 9.14
CA SER A 84 22.67 6.31 8.57
C SER A 84 23.64 5.40 7.83
N ALA A 85 23.60 5.41 6.50
CA ALA A 85 24.48 4.62 5.66
C ALA A 85 25.54 5.53 5.02
N ASN A 86 26.80 5.32 5.40
CA ASN A 86 27.92 6.17 4.99
C ASN A 86 29.19 5.34 4.85
N GLY A 87 29.56 5.01 3.61
CA GLY A 87 30.74 4.21 3.31
C GLY A 87 30.70 3.65 1.91
N ASP A 88 31.50 2.61 1.67
CA ASP A 88 31.55 1.84 0.43
C ASP A 88 31.03 0.42 0.61
N GLY A 89 30.20 -0.06 -0.31
CA GLY A 89 29.69 -1.42 -0.35
C GLY A 89 28.66 -1.75 0.74
N TRP A 90 28.03 -0.74 1.36
CA TRP A 90 26.96 -0.97 2.33
C TRP A 90 25.66 -1.40 1.65
N ALA A 91 24.78 -2.09 2.37
CA ALA A 91 23.48 -2.50 1.86
C ALA A 91 22.35 -2.43 2.91
N ILE A 92 21.17 -1.99 2.48
CA ILE A 92 19.91 -2.07 3.21
C ILE A 92 18.99 -2.96 2.38
N ARG A 93 18.68 -4.18 2.84
CA ARG A 93 17.94 -5.18 2.05
C ARG A 93 16.82 -5.82 2.83
N ASN A 94 15.63 -5.94 2.28
CA ASN A 94 14.51 -6.62 2.96
C ASN A 94 14.23 -5.97 4.33
N VAL A 95 13.98 -4.66 4.32
CA VAL A 95 13.72 -3.88 5.54
C VAL A 95 12.35 -3.26 5.45
N GLY A 96 11.47 -3.60 6.38
CA GLY A 96 10.17 -2.97 6.50
C GLY A 96 10.06 -2.14 7.77
N VAL A 97 9.50 -0.94 7.65
CA VAL A 97 9.11 -0.13 8.79
C VAL A 97 7.59 -0.20 8.94
N LYS A 98 7.14 -0.66 10.10
CA LYS A 98 5.73 -0.73 10.48
C LYS A 98 5.41 0.35 11.49
N GLY A 99 4.34 1.10 11.26
CA GLY A 99 3.89 2.21 12.10
C GLY A 99 4.16 3.57 11.47
N TYR A 100 3.33 4.55 11.82
CA TYR A 100 3.43 5.93 11.36
C TYR A 100 4.60 6.64 12.04
N PHE A 101 5.44 7.33 11.28
CA PHE A 101 6.60 8.06 11.82
C PHE A 101 6.17 9.43 12.38
N ASP A 102 6.10 9.52 13.70
CA ASP A 102 5.78 10.73 14.47
C ASP A 102 6.90 11.15 15.44
N ALA A 103 8.05 10.46 15.38
CA ALA A 103 9.22 10.81 16.18
C ALA A 103 9.80 12.18 15.78
N ASN A 104 10.25 12.94 16.78
CA ASN A 104 10.90 14.24 16.56
C ASN A 104 12.38 14.09 16.17
N VAL A 105 12.62 13.47 15.02
CA VAL A 105 13.94 13.34 14.38
C VAL A 105 13.81 13.75 12.92
N ASP A 106 14.89 14.29 12.37
CA ASP A 106 15.02 14.59 10.94
C ASP A 106 14.91 13.31 10.08
N ASP A 107 15.25 13.40 8.79
CA ASP A 107 15.12 12.31 7.79
C ASP A 107 15.55 10.92 8.32
N PRO A 108 14.63 9.95 8.46
CA PRO A 108 14.93 8.71 9.17
C PRO A 108 15.82 7.75 8.37
N LEU A 109 16.02 7.94 7.08
CA LEU A 109 17.03 7.23 6.28
C LEU A 109 17.90 8.24 5.53
N VAL A 110 19.19 8.28 5.91
CA VAL A 110 20.20 9.13 5.26
C VAL A 110 21.30 8.24 4.68
N ALA A 111 21.57 8.42 3.38
CA ALA A 111 22.53 7.62 2.64
C ALA A 111 23.57 8.49 1.92
N MET A 112 24.81 8.02 1.89
CA MET A 112 25.85 8.48 0.98
C MET A 112 26.96 7.46 0.79
N CYS A 113 27.59 7.52 -0.38
CA CYS A 113 28.86 6.85 -0.65
C CYS A 113 29.91 7.91 -0.99
N PRO A 114 30.85 8.22 -0.06
CA PRO A 114 31.96 9.11 -0.33
C PRO A 114 33.04 8.41 -1.18
N ASN A 115 34.02 9.18 -1.65
CA ASN A 115 35.21 8.69 -2.37
C ASN A 115 34.92 7.76 -3.57
N GLY A 116 33.78 7.91 -4.24
CA GLY A 116 33.41 7.08 -5.38
C GLY A 116 32.89 5.68 -5.01
N GLY A 117 32.55 5.43 -3.74
CA GLY A 117 32.03 4.14 -3.27
C GLY A 117 30.64 3.77 -3.78
N SER A 118 30.13 2.63 -3.35
CA SER A 118 28.84 2.06 -3.75
C SER A 118 27.91 1.80 -2.58
N GLY A 119 26.60 1.75 -2.82
CA GLY A 119 25.59 1.44 -1.82
C GLY A 119 24.30 0.94 -2.44
N THR A 120 23.54 0.12 -1.71
CA THR A 120 22.29 -0.46 -2.20
C THR A 120 21.16 -0.32 -1.19
N ILE A 121 19.98 0.11 -1.64
CA ILE A 121 18.72 0.07 -0.90
C ILE A 121 17.75 -0.79 -1.72
N GLU A 122 17.40 -1.96 -1.22
CA GLU A 122 16.65 -2.95 -1.98
C GLU A 122 15.50 -3.57 -1.16
N ASN A 123 14.32 -3.68 -1.76
CA ASN A 123 13.16 -4.32 -1.13
C ASN A 123 12.84 -3.70 0.25
N VAL A 124 12.61 -2.38 0.25
CA VAL A 124 12.38 -1.58 1.46
C VAL A 124 10.97 -1.00 1.46
N TYR A 125 10.26 -1.15 2.58
CA TYR A 125 8.94 -0.57 2.78
C TYR A 125 8.97 0.55 3.82
N LEU A 126 8.62 1.75 3.37
CA LEU A 126 8.44 3.01 4.11
C LEU A 126 7.05 3.60 3.81
N GLY A 127 6.05 2.74 3.58
CA GLY A 127 4.72 3.12 3.10
C GLY A 127 3.76 3.61 4.18
N ASP A 128 4.07 3.41 5.47
CA ASP A 128 3.23 3.90 6.56
C ASP A 128 3.44 5.41 6.81
N GLY A 129 4.49 6.02 6.25
CA GLY A 129 4.67 7.47 6.16
C GLY A 129 4.99 8.17 7.48
N GLY A 130 4.81 9.49 7.48
CA GLY A 130 5.17 10.40 8.57
C GLY A 130 4.92 11.87 8.21
N TYR A 131 3.71 12.16 7.71
CA TYR A 131 3.34 13.47 7.16
C TYR A 131 3.35 14.58 8.21
N ASP A 132 2.98 14.25 9.45
CA ASP A 132 2.90 15.18 10.57
C ASP A 132 4.10 15.10 11.52
N ALA A 133 5.20 14.47 11.06
CA ALA A 133 6.41 14.33 11.86
C ALA A 133 6.86 15.69 12.43
N PRO A 134 7.08 15.82 13.75
CA PRO A 134 7.35 17.11 14.40
C PRO A 134 8.55 17.89 13.83
N ALA A 135 9.53 17.18 13.27
CA ALA A 135 10.72 17.78 12.64
C ALA A 135 10.41 18.55 11.34
N GLY A 136 9.29 18.24 10.66
CA GLY A 136 8.77 18.98 9.51
C GLY A 136 9.50 18.77 8.17
N LEU A 137 8.73 18.49 7.11
CA LEU A 137 9.19 18.02 5.77
C LEU A 137 10.29 16.95 5.82
N THR A 138 10.17 16.00 6.75
CA THR A 138 10.94 14.76 6.75
C THR A 138 10.74 14.02 5.41
N THR A 139 11.80 13.42 4.92
CA THR A 139 11.83 12.66 3.67
C THR A 139 12.04 11.18 3.94
N GLY A 140 11.38 10.30 3.20
CA GLY A 140 11.55 8.85 3.36
C GLY A 140 13.00 8.38 3.16
N ILE A 141 13.62 8.78 2.04
CA ILE A 141 15.05 8.55 1.74
C ILE A 141 15.73 9.86 1.37
N PHE A 142 16.75 10.24 2.12
CA PHE A 142 17.61 11.38 1.81
C PHE A 142 19.00 10.94 1.40
N VAL A 143 19.46 11.41 0.22
CA VAL A 143 20.85 11.24 -0.24
C VAL A 143 21.61 12.54 -0.02
N HIS A 144 22.65 12.45 0.80
CA HIS A 144 23.42 13.62 1.23
C HIS A 144 24.24 14.24 0.08
N ALA A 145 24.45 15.56 0.11
CA ALA A 145 25.17 16.29 -0.95
C ALA A 145 26.60 15.78 -1.18
N TYR A 146 27.27 15.28 -0.15
CA TYR A 146 28.65 14.74 -0.21
C TYR A 146 28.76 13.35 -0.86
N HIS A 147 27.66 12.78 -1.36
CA HIS A 147 27.74 11.57 -2.15
C HIS A 147 28.48 11.83 -3.47
N THR A 148 29.60 11.12 -3.69
CA THR A 148 30.42 11.19 -4.91
C THR A 148 30.41 9.88 -5.71
N GLY A 149 29.84 8.82 -5.14
CA GLY A 149 29.83 7.47 -5.70
C GLY A 149 28.56 7.09 -6.45
N HIS A 150 28.08 5.87 -6.20
CA HIS A 150 26.87 5.33 -6.82
C HIS A 150 25.95 4.67 -5.79
N ILE A 151 24.65 4.97 -5.83
CA ILE A 151 23.62 4.28 -5.04
C ILE A 151 22.54 3.70 -5.97
N ASP A 152 22.29 2.40 -5.80
CA ASP A 152 21.13 1.72 -6.39
C ASP A 152 19.97 1.70 -5.38
N ILE A 153 18.80 2.12 -5.82
CA ILE A 153 17.54 2.02 -5.07
C ILE A 153 16.59 1.16 -5.91
N ASP A 154 16.19 0.01 -5.41
CA ASP A 154 15.41 -0.97 -6.17
C ASP A 154 14.29 -1.58 -5.31
N ARG A 155 13.11 -1.76 -5.89
CA ARG A 155 11.95 -2.32 -5.18
C ARG A 155 11.65 -1.61 -3.85
N VAL A 156 11.58 -0.28 -3.85
CA VAL A 156 11.17 0.46 -2.64
C VAL A 156 9.73 0.95 -2.74
N ASN A 157 9.05 1.01 -1.59
CA ASN A 157 7.71 1.57 -1.44
C ASN A 157 7.75 2.69 -0.41
N ILE A 158 7.50 3.94 -0.83
CA ILE A 158 7.69 5.13 0.02
C ILE A 158 6.49 6.06 -0.10
N GLN A 159 5.70 6.19 0.98
CA GLN A 159 4.43 6.91 0.90
C GLN A 159 4.23 7.86 2.08
N GLY A 160 3.47 8.94 1.87
CA GLY A 160 2.92 9.76 2.94
C GLY A 160 3.96 10.47 3.82
N TRP A 161 5.11 10.86 3.27
CA TRP A 161 6.11 11.64 4.01
C TRP A 161 5.83 13.13 3.91
N ALA A 162 6.18 13.90 4.94
CA ALA A 162 5.96 15.35 4.98
C ALA A 162 6.69 16.12 3.87
N GLY A 163 7.80 15.55 3.38
CA GLY A 163 8.70 16.13 2.39
C GLY A 163 8.64 15.41 1.04
N ASN A 164 9.75 14.78 0.68
CA ASN A 164 9.86 14.00 -0.55
C ASN A 164 9.75 12.50 -0.20
N GLY A 165 9.40 11.66 -1.18
CA GLY A 165 9.61 10.22 -1.05
C GLY A 165 11.11 9.93 -1.06
N VAL A 166 11.76 10.25 -2.18
CA VAL A 166 13.22 10.23 -2.34
C VAL A 166 13.75 11.62 -2.66
N TYR A 167 14.56 12.18 -1.75
CA TYR A 167 15.35 13.39 -1.99
C TYR A 167 16.78 13.00 -2.33
N ALA A 168 17.11 13.02 -3.61
CA ALA A 168 18.44 12.65 -4.11
C ALA A 168 18.99 13.68 -5.12
N SER A 169 18.61 14.95 -4.98
CA SER A 169 19.22 16.04 -5.77
C SER A 169 20.41 16.73 -5.10
N GLY A 170 20.60 16.55 -3.78
CA GLY A 170 21.71 17.17 -3.05
C GLY A 170 23.09 16.96 -3.69
N PRO A 171 23.41 15.76 -4.21
CA PRO A 171 24.69 15.53 -4.90
C PRO A 171 24.92 16.41 -6.14
N GLY A 172 23.85 17.03 -6.67
CA GLY A 172 23.89 17.94 -7.82
C GLY A 172 24.00 19.42 -7.49
N ASN A 173 24.09 19.78 -6.20
CA ASN A 173 24.30 21.16 -5.77
C ASN A 173 25.52 21.76 -6.51
N HIS A 174 25.38 22.99 -7.02
CA HIS A 174 26.46 23.68 -7.73
C HIS A 174 27.58 24.14 -6.79
N ASP A 175 28.74 24.51 -7.34
CA ASP A 175 29.93 24.92 -6.58
C ASP A 175 29.68 26.11 -5.63
N ASP A 176 28.79 27.03 -6.02
CA ASP A 176 28.43 28.20 -5.20
C ASP A 176 27.37 27.91 -4.11
N HIS A 177 26.89 26.66 -3.99
CA HIS A 177 25.92 26.27 -2.98
C HIS A 177 26.62 26.15 -1.62
N PRO A 178 25.98 26.48 -0.48
CA PRO A 178 26.60 26.34 0.85
C PRO A 178 27.10 24.92 1.15
N ASN A 179 26.45 23.92 0.55
CA ASN A 179 26.89 22.53 0.54
C ASN A 179 27.05 22.06 -0.92
N PRO A 180 28.23 22.25 -1.53
CA PRO A 180 28.48 21.82 -2.91
C PRO A 180 28.25 20.32 -3.08
N GLY A 181 27.73 19.94 -4.24
CA GLY A 181 27.38 18.56 -4.55
C GLY A 181 28.61 17.73 -4.94
N GLY A 182 28.64 16.48 -4.51
CA GLY A 182 29.71 15.52 -4.83
C GLY A 182 29.59 14.90 -6.23
N GLY A 183 28.49 15.14 -6.95
CA GLY A 183 28.26 14.59 -8.30
C GLY A 183 27.94 13.10 -8.34
N GLY A 184 27.71 12.45 -7.20
CA GLY A 184 27.37 11.03 -7.12
C GLY A 184 26.04 10.69 -7.81
N THR A 185 25.93 9.46 -8.31
CA THR A 185 24.78 9.00 -9.10
C THR A 185 23.82 8.18 -8.25
N VAL A 186 22.52 8.37 -8.49
CA VAL A 186 21.44 7.62 -7.85
C VAL A 186 20.53 7.05 -8.93
N GLN A 187 20.38 5.73 -8.94
CA GLN A 187 19.55 5.02 -9.89
C GLN A 187 18.41 4.33 -9.16
N ILE A 188 17.18 4.77 -9.46
CA ILE A 188 15.97 4.26 -8.82
C ILE A 188 15.29 3.34 -9.82
N THR A 189 15.03 2.10 -9.45
CA THR A 189 14.43 1.10 -10.33
C THR A 189 13.27 0.39 -9.66
N ASN A 190 12.26 0.00 -10.44
CA ASN A 190 11.14 -0.83 -10.01
C ASN A 190 10.54 -0.36 -8.68
N SER A 191 10.26 0.93 -8.51
CA SER A 191 9.92 1.50 -7.20
C SER A 191 8.61 2.28 -7.24
N TYR A 192 7.92 2.33 -6.11
CA TYR A 192 6.66 3.02 -5.95
C TYR A 192 6.81 4.13 -4.91
N ALA A 193 6.32 5.32 -5.23
CA ALA A 193 6.18 6.40 -4.26
C ALA A 193 4.80 7.04 -4.39
N ALA A 194 4.24 7.49 -3.27
CA ALA A 194 2.96 8.17 -3.28
C ALA A 194 2.75 9.20 -2.17
N ASP A 195 1.87 10.16 -2.43
CA ASP A 195 1.32 11.09 -1.45
C ASP A 195 2.39 11.90 -0.69
N ASN A 196 3.52 12.16 -1.35
CA ASN A 196 4.59 13.03 -0.83
C ASN A 196 4.37 14.46 -1.38
N PRO A 197 4.10 15.47 -0.53
CA PRO A 197 3.63 16.78 -0.96
C PRO A 197 4.73 17.61 -1.66
N THR A 198 6.02 17.30 -1.46
CA THR A 198 7.11 18.01 -2.17
C THR A 198 7.38 17.39 -3.54
N ALA A 199 7.82 16.14 -3.55
CA ALA A 199 7.98 15.30 -4.73
C ALA A 199 8.08 13.83 -4.36
N ASP A 200 7.57 12.93 -5.19
CA ASP A 200 7.79 11.48 -4.99
C ASP A 200 9.25 11.11 -5.26
N PHE A 201 9.75 11.45 -6.46
CA PHE A 201 11.14 11.22 -6.84
C PHE A 201 11.82 12.53 -7.21
N ARG A 202 12.93 12.84 -6.53
CA ARG A 202 13.74 14.02 -6.81
C ARG A 202 15.20 13.63 -7.03
N LEU A 203 15.70 13.90 -8.23
CA LEU A 203 17.08 13.60 -8.65
C LEU A 203 17.78 14.88 -9.14
N GLY A 204 19.11 14.87 -9.18
CA GLY A 204 19.85 16.07 -9.56
C GLY A 204 21.26 15.88 -10.12
N THR A 205 21.68 14.70 -10.54
CA THR A 205 23.05 14.48 -11.07
C THR A 205 23.04 13.78 -12.41
N ASP A 206 24.06 14.09 -13.23
CA ASP A 206 24.28 13.40 -14.51
C ASP A 206 24.48 11.90 -14.28
N GLY A 207 23.74 11.07 -15.02
CA GLY A 207 23.78 9.61 -14.87
C GLY A 207 22.74 9.05 -13.88
N SER A 208 22.00 9.90 -13.18
CA SER A 208 20.88 9.50 -12.32
C SER A 208 19.57 9.34 -13.09
N TYR A 209 18.78 8.33 -12.74
CA TYR A 209 17.50 8.05 -13.40
C TYR A 209 16.49 7.36 -12.50
N CYS A 210 15.21 7.46 -12.86
CA CYS A 210 14.19 6.48 -12.46
C CYS A 210 13.84 5.57 -13.63
N LYS A 211 13.73 4.26 -13.38
CA LYS A 211 13.32 3.28 -14.39
C LYS A 211 12.25 2.33 -13.86
N ASN A 212 11.16 2.17 -14.61
CA ASN A 212 10.01 1.35 -14.19
C ASN A 212 9.48 1.75 -12.80
N CYS A 213 9.47 3.05 -12.51
CA CYS A 213 8.96 3.60 -11.26
C CYS A 213 7.56 4.17 -11.45
N VAL A 214 6.79 4.20 -10.36
CA VAL A 214 5.42 4.73 -10.34
C VAL A 214 5.28 5.77 -9.23
N SER A 215 4.70 6.91 -9.57
CA SER A 215 4.38 8.01 -8.64
C SER A 215 2.86 8.23 -8.60
N LYS A 216 2.27 8.45 -7.42
CA LYS A 216 0.83 8.73 -7.25
C LYS A 216 0.59 9.82 -6.20
N GLY A 217 -0.31 10.77 -6.48
CA GLY A 217 -0.84 11.68 -5.43
C GLY A 217 0.14 12.75 -4.91
N ALA A 218 1.38 12.79 -5.39
CA ALA A 218 2.37 13.77 -4.98
C ALA A 218 2.07 15.22 -5.40
N GLY A 219 2.73 16.18 -4.74
CA GLY A 219 2.75 17.56 -5.22
C GLY A 219 3.52 17.71 -6.54
N ARG A 220 4.56 16.90 -6.75
CA ARG A 220 5.29 16.74 -8.02
C ARG A 220 5.62 15.26 -8.19
N GLY A 221 5.20 14.63 -9.28
CA GLY A 221 5.50 13.21 -9.45
C GLY A 221 6.99 12.94 -9.65
N TYR A 222 7.63 13.80 -10.43
CA TYR A 222 9.08 13.78 -10.60
C TYR A 222 9.66 15.18 -10.60
N TRP A 223 10.82 15.35 -9.98
CA TRP A 223 11.57 16.60 -9.99
C TRP A 223 13.05 16.36 -10.34
N GLY A 224 13.42 16.67 -11.58
CA GLY A 224 14.81 16.80 -12.01
C GLY A 224 15.34 18.17 -11.61
N PHE A 225 15.96 18.25 -10.44
CA PHE A 225 16.25 19.52 -9.79
C PHE A 225 17.49 20.22 -10.37
N TYR A 226 18.51 19.44 -10.74
CA TYR A 226 19.77 19.91 -11.35
C TYR A 226 20.26 18.93 -12.42
N ASN A 227 21.25 19.35 -13.22
CA ASN A 227 21.97 18.52 -14.19
C ASN A 227 21.03 17.76 -15.15
N THR A 228 21.50 16.66 -15.76
CA THR A 228 20.69 15.83 -16.65
C THR A 228 20.24 14.55 -15.96
N THR A 229 18.93 14.34 -15.85
CA THR A 229 18.34 13.14 -15.27
C THR A 229 17.39 12.45 -16.25
N LYS A 230 17.04 11.18 -16.01
CA LYS A 230 16.18 10.41 -16.92
C LYS A 230 14.99 9.74 -16.24
N LEU A 231 13.90 9.64 -16.98
CA LEU A 231 12.75 8.79 -16.69
C LEU A 231 12.61 7.76 -17.81
N ILE A 232 12.62 6.46 -17.45
CA ILE A 232 12.62 5.35 -18.40
C ILE A 232 11.50 4.38 -18.01
N ASP A 233 10.52 4.13 -18.88
CA ASP A 233 9.41 3.21 -18.60
C ASP A 233 8.59 3.55 -17.32
N CYS A 234 8.56 4.82 -16.92
CA CYS A 234 7.89 5.25 -15.68
C CYS A 234 6.43 5.65 -15.91
N ASP A 235 5.64 5.62 -14.84
CA ASP A 235 4.28 6.16 -14.81
C ASP A 235 4.20 7.23 -13.71
N ILE A 236 4.20 8.50 -14.13
CA ILE A 236 4.35 9.66 -13.24
C ILE A 236 3.04 10.45 -13.18
N HIS A 237 2.40 10.48 -12.02
CA HIS A 237 1.24 11.34 -11.79
C HIS A 237 1.67 12.73 -11.32
N ASN A 238 0.84 13.76 -11.53
CA ASN A 238 1.08 15.12 -11.03
C ASN A 238 2.38 15.78 -11.55
N GLY A 239 2.72 15.51 -12.81
CA GLY A 239 3.66 16.31 -13.58
C GLY A 239 5.14 15.96 -13.41
N ILE A 240 5.91 16.40 -14.41
CA ILE A 240 7.37 16.32 -14.45
C ILE A 240 7.93 17.73 -14.35
N TYR A 241 8.79 17.96 -13.38
CA TYR A 241 9.37 19.27 -13.09
C TYR A 241 10.87 19.26 -13.34
N ALA A 242 11.38 20.34 -13.93
CA ALA A 242 12.81 20.56 -14.15
C ALA A 242 13.27 21.88 -13.53
N SER A 243 14.50 21.88 -12.99
CA SER A 243 15.19 23.00 -12.36
C SER A 243 14.66 23.37 -10.97
N ASP A 244 15.42 24.21 -10.27
CA ASP A 244 14.93 25.02 -9.15
C ASP A 244 14.80 26.48 -9.55
N GLY A 245 13.73 27.13 -9.11
CA GLY A 245 13.51 28.55 -9.37
C GLY A 245 14.30 29.47 -8.46
N SER A 246 14.78 28.98 -7.30
CA SER A 246 15.49 29.80 -6.30
C SER A 246 16.96 30.01 -6.69
N TRP A 247 17.62 28.96 -7.16
CA TRP A 247 19.04 28.97 -7.56
C TRP A 247 19.27 29.31 -9.04
N GLN A 248 18.19 29.41 -9.82
CA GLN A 248 18.21 29.63 -11.27
C GLN A 248 19.12 28.65 -12.05
N SER A 249 19.28 27.43 -11.55
CA SER A 249 20.21 26.45 -12.10
C SER A 249 19.49 25.50 -13.08
N PRO A 250 19.80 25.54 -14.38
CA PRO A 250 19.08 24.74 -15.37
C PRO A 250 19.26 23.24 -15.13
N ALA A 251 18.18 22.50 -15.37
CA ALA A 251 18.19 21.05 -15.41
C ALA A 251 17.59 20.54 -16.73
N VAL A 252 18.00 19.34 -17.12
CA VAL A 252 17.44 18.60 -18.24
C VAL A 252 16.82 17.31 -17.73
N VAL A 253 15.56 17.05 -18.08
CA VAL A 253 14.92 15.75 -17.83
C VAL A 253 14.68 15.07 -19.17
N GLN A 254 15.25 13.88 -19.37
CA GLN A 254 15.06 13.09 -20.58
C GLN A 254 14.03 11.99 -20.35
N LEU A 255 13.07 11.87 -21.26
CA LEU A 255 11.96 10.92 -21.17
C LEU A 255 12.11 9.81 -22.21
N GLU A 256 12.08 8.56 -21.76
CA GLU A 256 12.04 7.37 -22.58
C GLU A 256 10.85 6.50 -22.14
N ASN A 257 9.92 6.21 -23.06
CA ASN A 257 8.72 5.41 -22.82
C ASN A 257 7.98 5.73 -21.50
N THR A 258 7.98 7.00 -21.09
CA THR A 258 7.42 7.43 -19.80
C THR A 258 6.03 8.00 -20.00
N ARG A 259 5.07 7.49 -19.24
CA ARG A 259 3.69 7.98 -19.19
C ARG A 259 3.54 9.00 -18.08
N PHE A 260 2.89 10.12 -18.34
CA PHE A 260 2.66 11.11 -17.29
C PHE A 260 1.40 11.94 -17.47
N SER A 261 0.85 12.39 -16.35
CA SER A 261 -0.25 13.36 -16.24
C SER A 261 0.24 14.66 -15.59
N GLY A 262 -0.57 15.72 -15.55
CA GLY A 262 -0.18 16.99 -14.92
C GLY A 262 0.78 17.86 -15.74
N GLY A 263 1.29 17.37 -16.88
CA GLY A 263 2.11 18.14 -17.82
C GLY A 263 3.59 18.26 -17.42
N THR A 264 4.33 19.07 -18.19
CA THR A 264 5.76 19.35 -17.99
C THR A 264 5.95 20.78 -17.50
N HIS A 265 6.81 20.99 -16.52
CA HIS A 265 7.02 22.27 -15.87
C HIS A 265 8.51 22.58 -15.75
N THR A 266 8.91 23.78 -16.12
CA THR A 266 10.29 24.27 -15.97
C THR A 266 10.28 25.51 -15.07
N TYR A 267 11.17 25.55 -14.09
CA TYR A 267 11.28 26.72 -13.20
C TYR A 267 12.14 27.85 -13.75
N VAL A 268 12.95 27.58 -14.78
CA VAL A 268 13.76 28.58 -15.50
C VAL A 268 13.73 28.31 -17.00
N ASP A 269 13.94 29.36 -17.80
CA ASP A 269 13.85 29.31 -19.27
C ASP A 269 14.92 28.41 -19.91
N SER A 270 16.07 28.25 -19.25
CA SER A 270 17.17 27.41 -19.72
C SER A 270 17.03 25.93 -19.33
N ALA A 271 16.00 25.57 -18.55
CA ALA A 271 15.70 24.17 -18.25
C ALA A 271 14.92 23.53 -19.39
N SER A 272 15.03 22.21 -19.53
CA SER A 272 14.28 21.50 -20.57
C SER A 272 13.81 20.13 -20.11
N ILE A 273 12.65 19.74 -20.63
CA ILE A 273 12.13 18.38 -20.53
C ILE A 273 12.05 17.86 -21.97
N SER A 274 12.87 16.86 -22.27
CA SER A 274 13.07 16.34 -23.63
C SER A 274 12.41 14.97 -23.77
N GLY A 275 11.52 14.86 -24.76
CA GLY A 275 10.68 13.70 -25.00
C GLY A 275 9.19 14.02 -24.83
N SER A 276 8.34 13.03 -25.05
CA SER A 276 6.89 13.17 -24.98
C SER A 276 6.27 12.06 -24.15
N SER A 277 5.09 12.32 -23.58
CA SER A 277 4.35 11.29 -22.84
C SER A 277 4.05 10.09 -23.74
N ALA A 278 4.31 8.88 -23.23
CA ALA A 278 3.92 7.62 -23.86
C ALA A 278 2.44 7.25 -23.59
N GLY A 279 1.67 8.14 -22.94
CA GLY A 279 0.24 7.99 -22.69
C GLY A 279 -0.16 8.34 -21.25
N THR A 280 -1.39 8.01 -20.89
CA THR A 280 -1.88 8.14 -19.51
C THR A 280 -1.05 7.26 -18.58
N PRO A 281 -0.55 7.79 -17.43
CA PRO A 281 0.15 6.97 -16.45
C PRO A 281 -0.81 5.94 -15.88
N ARG A 282 -0.33 4.71 -15.78
CA ARG A 282 -1.06 3.57 -15.23
C ARG A 282 -0.81 3.51 -13.74
N TYR A 283 -1.85 3.21 -12.98
CA TYR A 283 -1.62 2.79 -11.62
C TYR A 283 -1.22 1.31 -11.59
N ARG A 284 -0.02 1.07 -11.07
CA ARG A 284 0.43 -0.24 -10.63
C ARG A 284 1.49 -0.06 -9.56
N ILE A 285 1.65 -1.07 -8.72
CA ILE A 285 2.87 -1.25 -7.96
C ILE A 285 3.82 -2.08 -8.83
N PRO A 286 5.05 -1.62 -9.14
CA PRO A 286 6.00 -2.43 -9.91
C PRO A 286 6.24 -3.81 -9.29
N ASN A 287 6.42 -4.83 -10.12
CA ASN A 287 6.61 -6.21 -9.66
C ASN A 287 7.76 -6.30 -8.65
N GLY A 288 7.50 -7.00 -7.54
CA GLY A 288 8.46 -7.21 -6.45
C GLY A 288 8.63 -6.02 -5.50
N VAL A 289 7.96 -4.89 -5.71
CA VAL A 289 7.92 -3.82 -4.69
C VAL A 289 7.09 -4.30 -3.50
N PRO A 290 7.62 -4.24 -2.27
CA PRO A 290 6.87 -4.67 -1.11
C PRO A 290 5.71 -3.71 -0.84
N THR A 291 4.55 -4.27 -0.50
CA THR A 291 3.33 -3.52 -0.18
C THR A 291 3.07 -3.42 1.31
N THR A 292 3.82 -4.16 2.13
CA THR A 292 3.78 -4.09 3.59
C THR A 292 5.18 -4.17 4.18
N ALA A 293 5.33 -3.68 5.41
CA ALA A 293 6.57 -3.79 6.17
C ALA A 293 6.99 -5.25 6.37
N LYS A 294 6.03 -6.15 6.65
CA LYS A 294 6.31 -7.57 6.84
C LYS A 294 6.77 -8.24 5.54
N GLU A 295 6.17 -7.91 4.40
CA GLU A 295 6.59 -8.41 3.07
C GLU A 295 8.05 -8.02 2.81
N ALA A 296 8.38 -6.73 2.96
CA ALA A 296 9.75 -6.24 2.83
C ALA A 296 10.71 -7.00 3.76
N ALA A 297 10.40 -7.05 5.07
CA ALA A 297 11.23 -7.71 6.07
C ALA A 297 11.50 -9.19 5.74
N SER A 298 10.49 -9.91 5.25
CA SER A 298 10.58 -11.33 4.92
C SER A 298 11.34 -11.64 3.63
N GLY A 299 11.60 -10.65 2.77
CA GLY A 299 12.15 -10.90 1.43
C GLY A 299 11.17 -11.61 0.49
N ALA A 300 9.89 -11.73 0.86
CA ALA A 300 8.87 -12.28 -0.01
C ALA A 300 8.69 -11.36 -1.23
N THR A 301 8.64 -11.95 -2.43
CA THR A 301 8.42 -11.21 -3.67
C THR A 301 6.97 -11.35 -4.10
N SER A 302 6.33 -10.23 -4.37
CA SER A 302 5.02 -10.16 -5.02
C SER A 302 5.17 -10.71 -6.45
N THR A 303 4.76 -11.95 -6.67
CA THR A 303 4.81 -12.62 -7.99
C THR A 303 3.61 -12.20 -8.82
N GLY A 304 3.76 -11.09 -9.54
CA GLY A 304 2.78 -10.60 -10.51
C GLY A 304 2.91 -11.31 -11.85
N ASP A 305 2.00 -12.24 -12.15
CA ASP A 305 1.76 -12.71 -13.53
C ASP A 305 0.91 -11.67 -14.27
N SER A 306 1.39 -11.25 -15.44
CA SER A 306 0.83 -10.14 -16.20
C SER A 306 -0.27 -10.63 -17.16
N SER A 307 -1.50 -10.17 -16.96
CA SER A 307 -2.44 -10.00 -18.07
C SER A 307 -3.07 -8.61 -18.03
N ASP A 308 -2.82 -7.90 -19.11
CA ASP A 308 -3.29 -6.58 -19.52
C ASP A 308 -4.75 -6.28 -19.12
N SER A 309 -4.93 -5.27 -18.26
CA SER A 309 -6.16 -4.48 -18.18
C SER A 309 -5.88 -3.13 -17.50
N THR A 310 -6.44 -2.09 -18.10
CA THR A 310 -6.34 -0.67 -17.74
C THR A 310 -6.74 -0.36 -16.29
N THR A 311 -5.82 0.21 -15.50
CA THR A 311 -6.02 0.50 -14.06
C THR A 311 -5.74 1.96 -13.67
N THR A 312 -6.80 2.62 -13.20
CA THR A 312 -6.82 3.65 -12.14
C THR A 312 -6.97 2.96 -10.78
N SER A 313 -6.75 3.63 -9.64
CA SER A 313 -6.69 2.95 -8.33
C SER A 313 -7.14 3.78 -7.15
N PRO A 314 -7.24 3.23 -5.92
CA PRO A 314 -6.53 2.07 -5.30
C PRO A 314 -7.29 0.74 -5.43
N ASP A 315 -6.63 -0.42 -5.30
CA ASP A 315 -7.37 -1.68 -5.10
C ASP A 315 -6.80 -2.50 -3.94
N ASP A 316 -7.74 -2.97 -3.13
CA ASP A 316 -7.63 -3.77 -1.91
C ASP A 316 -7.30 -5.24 -2.25
N SER A 317 -6.35 -5.48 -3.15
CA SER A 317 -6.26 -6.74 -3.90
C SER A 317 -5.64 -7.94 -3.18
N ASN A 318 -5.57 -7.94 -1.85
CA ASN A 318 -5.49 -9.20 -1.10
C ASN A 318 -6.40 -9.25 0.13
N ALA A 319 -7.35 -8.33 0.22
CA ALA A 319 -8.50 -8.44 1.06
C ALA A 319 -9.65 -8.89 0.16
N ALA A 320 -9.97 -10.19 0.20
CA ALA A 320 -11.20 -10.65 -0.42
C ALA A 320 -12.37 -9.82 0.13
N GLY A 321 -13.31 -9.43 -0.73
CA GLY A 321 -14.55 -8.80 -0.32
C GLY A 321 -15.10 -7.75 -1.29
N THR A 322 -16.41 -7.55 -1.26
CA THR A 322 -17.10 -6.47 -1.97
C THR A 322 -17.16 -5.25 -1.08
N VAL A 323 -16.88 -4.06 -1.62
CA VAL A 323 -16.93 -2.80 -0.87
C VAL A 323 -18.36 -2.50 -0.43
N LEU A 324 -18.55 -2.29 0.87
CA LEU A 324 -19.73 -1.68 1.48
C LEU A 324 -19.35 -0.27 1.95
N GLU A 325 -20.06 0.75 1.47
CA GLU A 325 -19.93 2.14 1.92
C GLU A 325 -21.22 2.56 2.63
N LEU A 326 -21.08 3.18 3.79
CA LEU A 326 -22.18 3.78 4.55
C LEU A 326 -21.89 5.28 4.66
N VAL A 327 -22.71 6.14 4.03
CA VAL A 327 -22.49 7.59 4.03
C VAL A 327 -23.62 8.29 4.77
N ALA A 328 -23.30 9.02 5.84
CA ALA A 328 -24.30 9.75 6.60
C ALA A 328 -24.76 11.00 5.83
N GLY A 329 -26.03 11.37 5.95
CA GLY A 329 -26.56 12.60 5.35
C GLY A 329 -25.82 13.85 5.87
N SER A 330 -25.66 14.86 5.01
CA SER A 330 -24.88 16.09 5.31
C SER A 330 -25.40 16.92 6.49
N SER A 331 -26.67 16.75 6.88
CA SER A 331 -27.28 17.41 8.05
C SER A 331 -27.43 16.50 9.27
N THR A 332 -26.92 15.27 9.20
CA THR A 332 -26.99 14.30 10.29
C THR A 332 -25.84 14.56 11.25
N SER A 333 -26.11 14.92 12.52
CA SER A 333 -25.03 15.27 13.46
C SER A 333 -24.12 14.08 13.79
N ASN A 334 -24.69 13.03 14.39
CA ASN A 334 -24.07 11.72 14.62
C ASN A 334 -25.16 10.65 14.49
N THR A 335 -24.86 9.54 13.83
CA THR A 335 -25.73 8.37 13.69
C THR A 335 -24.90 7.10 13.72
N THR A 336 -25.46 6.02 14.23
CA THR A 336 -24.77 4.73 14.36
C THR A 336 -25.21 3.76 13.28
N TYR A 337 -24.41 2.73 13.07
CA TYR A 337 -24.78 1.53 12.32
C TYR A 337 -24.20 0.30 13.02
N GLU A 338 -24.86 -0.84 12.81
CA GLU A 338 -24.33 -2.16 13.14
C GLU A 338 -24.73 -3.13 12.04
N PHE A 339 -23.84 -4.01 11.60
CA PHE A 339 -24.18 -5.10 10.68
C PHE A 339 -23.39 -6.37 10.99
N THR A 340 -23.93 -7.52 10.58
CA THR A 340 -23.30 -8.83 10.78
C THR A 340 -23.09 -9.51 9.44
N VAL A 341 -21.89 -10.06 9.25
CA VAL A 341 -21.50 -10.83 8.06
C VAL A 341 -21.22 -12.27 8.45
N GLU A 342 -21.83 -13.23 7.77
CA GLU A 342 -21.35 -14.60 7.71
C GLU A 342 -20.14 -14.64 6.77
N GLY A 343 -18.93 -14.60 7.33
CA GLY A 343 -17.69 -14.43 6.57
C GLY A 343 -16.69 -13.52 7.29
N SER A 344 -15.99 -12.69 6.52
CA SER A 344 -14.99 -11.75 7.04
C SER A 344 -15.26 -10.32 6.58
N VAL A 345 -14.81 -9.36 7.40
CA VAL A 345 -14.90 -7.94 7.08
C VAL A 345 -13.57 -7.27 7.38
N GLN A 346 -13.14 -6.36 6.51
CA GLN A 346 -11.97 -5.52 6.74
C GLN A 346 -12.35 -4.05 6.63
N LYS A 347 -11.77 -3.22 7.50
CA LYS A 347 -11.90 -1.75 7.41
C LYS A 347 -11.17 -1.26 6.18
N ARG A 348 -11.74 -0.27 5.49
CA ARG A 348 -11.03 0.53 4.49
C ARG A 348 -10.64 1.85 5.13
N THR A 349 -9.44 1.89 5.69
CA THR A 349 -8.93 3.06 6.43
C THR A 349 -8.36 4.16 5.53
N SER A 350 -8.30 3.91 4.21
CA SER A 350 -7.70 4.81 3.20
C SER A 350 -8.72 5.24 2.12
N SER A 351 -9.95 5.57 2.54
CA SER A 351 -11.05 5.98 1.64
C SER A 351 -11.52 7.44 1.81
N GLY A 352 -10.64 8.33 2.30
CA GLY A 352 -10.95 9.76 2.45
C GLY A 352 -12.15 9.98 3.39
N ASP A 353 -13.15 10.74 2.95
CA ASP A 353 -14.34 11.09 3.74
C ASP A 353 -15.21 9.88 4.12
N VAL A 354 -14.95 8.69 3.55
CA VAL A 354 -15.64 7.43 3.87
C VAL A 354 -14.69 6.36 4.43
N ALA A 355 -13.52 6.76 4.93
CA ALA A 355 -12.59 5.84 5.57
C ALA A 355 -13.17 5.31 6.89
N ALA A 356 -13.11 4.01 7.13
CA ALA A 356 -13.40 3.47 8.45
C ALA A 356 -12.27 3.87 9.43
N GLU A 357 -12.63 4.40 10.59
CA GLU A 357 -11.73 5.02 11.57
C GLU A 357 -11.72 4.24 12.91
N ASP A 358 -11.08 4.79 13.94
CA ASP A 358 -10.90 4.15 15.25
C ASP A 358 -12.20 3.90 16.02
N ASN A 359 -13.24 4.70 15.75
CA ASN A 359 -14.57 4.55 16.33
C ASN A 359 -15.39 3.41 15.72
N ASP A 360 -14.92 2.81 14.62
CA ASP A 360 -15.51 1.60 14.05
C ASP A 360 -14.92 0.36 14.70
N THR A 361 -15.72 -0.66 14.91
CA THR A 361 -15.30 -1.91 15.53
C THR A 361 -15.66 -3.06 14.62
N VAL A 362 -14.69 -3.93 14.34
CA VAL A 362 -14.90 -5.20 13.62
C VAL A 362 -14.60 -6.33 14.60
N THR A 363 -15.63 -7.07 15.01
CA THR A 363 -15.54 -8.12 16.03
C THR A 363 -15.90 -9.47 15.45
N SER A 364 -14.98 -10.44 15.52
CA SER A 364 -15.32 -11.84 15.25
C SER A 364 -16.14 -12.42 16.40
N ASN A 365 -17.28 -13.05 16.09
CA ASN A 365 -18.17 -13.65 17.09
C ASN A 365 -17.78 -15.08 17.47
N GLY A 366 -16.78 -15.66 16.80
CA GLY A 366 -16.29 -17.02 17.05
C GLY A 366 -17.16 -18.15 16.50
N ASP A 367 -18.27 -17.84 15.83
CA ASP A 367 -19.19 -18.78 15.19
C ASP A 367 -19.12 -18.74 13.64
N GLY A 368 -18.11 -18.05 13.10
CA GLY A 368 -17.98 -17.80 11.66
C GLY A 368 -18.66 -16.51 11.19
N THR A 369 -19.24 -15.73 12.10
CA THR A 369 -19.76 -14.39 11.81
C THR A 369 -18.85 -13.29 12.35
N VAL A 370 -18.95 -12.11 11.74
CA VAL A 370 -18.29 -10.87 12.14
C VAL A 370 -19.35 -9.80 12.34
N THR A 371 -19.37 -9.16 13.51
CA THR A 371 -20.20 -7.97 13.78
C THR A 371 -19.36 -6.72 13.62
N VAL A 372 -19.88 -5.77 12.86
CA VAL A 372 -19.30 -4.44 12.66
C VAL A 372 -20.23 -3.41 13.26
N SER A 373 -19.68 -2.49 14.03
CA SER A 373 -20.44 -1.36 14.60
C SER A 373 -19.63 -0.08 14.50
N GLY A 374 -20.29 1.03 14.22
CA GLY A 374 -19.61 2.32 14.12
C GLY A 374 -20.58 3.49 14.17
N LEU A 375 -20.05 4.69 13.97
CA LEU A 375 -20.84 5.91 13.89
C LEU A 375 -20.18 6.92 12.96
N SER A 376 -20.99 7.68 12.25
CA SER A 376 -20.52 8.80 11.43
C SER A 376 -21.57 9.93 11.38
N GLY A 377 -21.30 10.98 10.62
CA GLY A 377 -22.16 12.15 10.53
C GLY A 377 -21.66 13.21 9.53
N ASN A 378 -22.45 14.25 9.34
CA ASN A 378 -22.14 15.48 8.59
C ASN A 378 -21.68 15.27 7.14
N GLY A 379 -22.11 14.21 6.49
CA GLY A 379 -21.71 13.89 5.10
C GLY A 379 -20.53 12.92 5.01
N TYR A 380 -19.89 12.60 6.14
CA TYR A 380 -18.86 11.57 6.22
C TYR A 380 -19.49 10.18 6.28
N GLY A 381 -18.67 9.17 6.09
CA GLY A 381 -19.10 7.79 6.13
C GLY A 381 -17.99 6.85 6.52
N ASP A 382 -18.28 5.56 6.43
CA ASP A 382 -17.34 4.49 6.74
C ASP A 382 -17.44 3.43 5.63
N SER A 383 -16.33 2.78 5.31
CA SER A 383 -16.29 1.76 4.27
C SER A 383 -15.51 0.52 4.68
N PHE A 384 -15.99 -0.61 4.17
CA PHE A 384 -15.52 -1.94 4.53
C PHE A 384 -15.43 -2.85 3.31
N LEU A 385 -14.51 -3.80 3.33
CA LEU A 385 -14.50 -4.93 2.40
C LEU A 385 -15.22 -6.09 3.06
N VAL A 386 -16.28 -6.56 2.43
CA VAL A 386 -17.14 -7.64 2.93
C VAL A 386 -16.95 -8.89 2.09
N ASP A 387 -16.30 -9.90 2.66
CA ASP A 387 -16.20 -11.24 2.07
C ASP A 387 -17.15 -12.20 2.78
N GLY A 388 -18.36 -12.33 2.24
CA GLY A 388 -19.41 -13.14 2.82
C GLY A 388 -20.81 -12.59 2.58
N ASP A 389 -21.76 -13.10 3.34
CA ASP A 389 -23.16 -12.65 3.32
C ASP A 389 -23.46 -11.69 4.47
N ILE A 390 -23.95 -10.49 4.17
CA ILE A 390 -24.54 -9.61 5.19
C ILE A 390 -25.88 -10.22 5.62
N VAL A 391 -25.98 -10.63 6.89
CA VAL A 391 -27.14 -11.35 7.44
C VAL A 391 -27.95 -10.54 8.44
N SER A 392 -27.43 -9.40 8.87
CA SER A 392 -28.13 -8.45 9.73
C SER A 392 -27.57 -7.05 9.46
N MET A 393 -28.44 -6.03 9.51
CA MET A 393 -28.06 -4.64 9.44
C MET A 393 -29.08 -3.79 10.21
N ASN A 394 -28.58 -2.95 11.12
CA ASN A 394 -29.36 -2.07 11.95
C ASN A 394 -28.82 -0.64 11.83
N LEU A 395 -29.58 0.19 11.12
CA LEU A 395 -29.31 1.61 10.93
C LEU A 395 -30.61 2.34 10.55
N ASP A 396 -30.61 3.66 10.65
CA ASP A 396 -31.71 4.51 10.19
C ASP A 396 -31.50 4.89 8.72
N GLU A 397 -32.15 4.17 7.79
CA GLU A 397 -32.00 4.40 6.34
C GLU A 397 -32.40 5.82 5.89
N SER A 398 -33.13 6.59 6.72
CA SER A 398 -33.40 8.00 6.41
C SER A 398 -32.18 8.90 6.60
N LYS A 399 -31.14 8.41 7.28
CA LYS A 399 -29.91 9.14 7.61
C LYS A 399 -28.68 8.61 6.88
N TRP A 400 -28.78 7.46 6.22
CA TRP A 400 -27.67 6.77 5.58
C TRP A 400 -27.95 6.52 4.10
N THR A 401 -26.94 6.74 3.26
CA THR A 401 -26.89 6.20 1.89
C THR A 401 -25.96 5.01 1.90
N LEU A 402 -26.45 3.83 1.46
CA LEU A 402 -25.66 2.61 1.41
C LEU A 402 -25.23 2.34 -0.03
N LYS A 403 -23.98 1.95 -0.23
CA LYS A 403 -23.51 1.42 -1.51
C LYS A 403 -22.81 0.08 -1.31
N TYR A 404 -23.07 -0.86 -2.21
CA TYR A 404 -22.43 -2.16 -2.22
C TYR A 404 -21.92 -2.49 -3.61
N GLY A 405 -20.61 -2.73 -3.74
CA GLY A 405 -19.94 -2.84 -5.03
C GLY A 405 -20.12 -1.59 -5.90
N GLY A 406 -20.25 -0.42 -5.26
CA GLY A 406 -20.45 0.88 -5.93
C GLY A 406 -21.90 1.21 -6.32
N ASN A 407 -22.85 0.29 -6.16
CA ASN A 407 -24.26 0.53 -6.44
C ASN A 407 -25.01 0.93 -5.18
N GLU A 408 -25.88 1.95 -5.27
CA GLU A 408 -26.77 2.30 -4.17
C GLU A 408 -27.78 1.17 -3.91
N VAL A 409 -27.95 0.81 -2.64
CA VAL A 409 -28.76 -0.34 -2.20
C VAL A 409 -29.56 0.02 -0.95
N SER A 410 -30.64 -0.72 -0.69
CA SER A 410 -31.34 -0.69 0.60
C SER A 410 -30.88 -1.83 1.51
N VAL A 411 -31.25 -1.77 2.79
CA VAL A 411 -31.02 -2.88 3.74
C VAL A 411 -31.63 -4.19 3.24
N ASN A 412 -32.80 -4.13 2.59
CA ASN A 412 -33.49 -5.31 2.05
C ASN A 412 -32.79 -5.94 0.84
N ASP A 413 -31.92 -5.20 0.16
CA ASP A 413 -31.11 -5.74 -0.93
C ASP A 413 -29.86 -6.48 -0.40
N LEU A 414 -29.42 -6.12 0.80
CA LEU A 414 -28.24 -6.71 1.45
C LEU A 414 -28.60 -7.92 2.32
N VAL A 415 -29.64 -7.79 3.14
CA VAL A 415 -30.06 -8.79 4.11
C VAL A 415 -31.09 -9.71 3.48
N LEU A 416 -30.61 -10.77 2.84
CA LEU A 416 -31.43 -11.76 2.13
C LEU A 416 -31.65 -13.00 3.01
N PRO A 417 -32.85 -13.20 3.59
CA PRO A 417 -33.07 -14.16 4.67
C PRO A 417 -33.03 -15.63 4.22
N ASN A 418 -33.51 -15.91 3.01
CA ASN A 418 -33.74 -17.28 2.57
C ASN A 418 -32.50 -17.84 1.86
N LYS A 419 -32.30 -19.15 1.95
CA LYS A 419 -31.20 -19.88 1.32
C LYS A 419 -31.74 -20.84 0.27
N LEU A 420 -31.04 -20.95 -0.86
CA LEU A 420 -31.28 -21.95 -1.88
C LEU A 420 -29.96 -22.62 -2.25
N VAL A 421 -29.93 -23.96 -2.23
CA VAL A 421 -28.77 -24.76 -2.65
C VAL A 421 -29.20 -25.78 -3.69
N ILE A 422 -28.51 -25.77 -4.84
CA ILE A 422 -28.63 -26.80 -5.88
C ILE A 422 -27.39 -27.70 -5.79
N ASP A 423 -27.58 -28.98 -5.48
CA ASP A 423 -26.50 -29.90 -5.15
C ASP A 423 -26.41 -31.06 -6.16
N GLY A 424 -25.45 -30.96 -7.08
CA GLY A 424 -25.15 -32.00 -8.06
C GLY A 424 -24.12 -33.03 -7.59
N SER A 425 -23.62 -32.94 -6.36
CA SER A 425 -22.49 -33.76 -5.88
C SER A 425 -22.77 -35.26 -5.86
N ASN A 426 -24.04 -35.66 -5.72
CA ASN A 426 -24.46 -37.06 -5.77
C ASN A 426 -24.46 -37.66 -7.18
N ALA A 427 -24.25 -36.85 -8.21
CA ALA A 427 -24.19 -37.29 -9.60
C ALA A 427 -23.07 -36.57 -10.38
N PRO A 428 -21.79 -36.78 -10.02
CA PRO A 428 -20.69 -35.88 -10.37
C PRO A 428 -20.28 -35.83 -11.84
N ARG A 429 -20.88 -36.66 -12.69
CA ARG A 429 -20.65 -36.70 -14.14
C ARG A 429 -21.91 -36.41 -14.95
N ARG A 430 -22.99 -36.00 -14.28
CA ARG A 430 -24.27 -35.70 -14.90
C ARG A 430 -24.61 -34.25 -14.68
N SER A 431 -24.99 -33.60 -15.77
CA SER A 431 -25.48 -32.24 -15.76
C SER A 431 -26.85 -32.17 -15.11
N SER A 432 -27.07 -31.13 -14.30
CA SER A 432 -28.42 -30.67 -13.97
C SER A 432 -28.54 -29.19 -14.29
N GLU A 433 -29.56 -28.82 -15.06
CA GLU A 433 -29.88 -27.43 -15.36
C GLU A 433 -31.12 -27.02 -14.55
N TYR A 434 -31.11 -25.81 -14.01
CA TYR A 434 -32.20 -25.33 -13.18
C TYR A 434 -32.63 -23.92 -13.53
N THR A 435 -33.87 -23.61 -13.16
CA THR A 435 -34.47 -22.29 -13.20
C THR A 435 -35.35 -22.12 -11.98
N VAL A 436 -35.19 -21.01 -11.26
CA VAL A 436 -35.99 -20.64 -10.10
C VAL A 436 -36.52 -19.23 -10.33
N GLU A 437 -37.82 -19.03 -10.19
CA GLU A 437 -38.47 -17.72 -10.24
C GLU A 437 -38.85 -17.32 -8.81
N PHE A 438 -38.68 -16.05 -8.46
CA PHE A 438 -38.90 -15.52 -7.12
C PHE A 438 -39.43 -14.08 -7.16
N SER A 439 -40.15 -13.67 -6.10
CA SER A 439 -40.79 -12.35 -6.05
C SER A 439 -39.91 -11.22 -5.54
N GLY A 440 -38.77 -11.53 -4.90
CA GLY A 440 -37.87 -10.55 -4.29
C GLY A 440 -36.55 -10.36 -5.06
N THR A 441 -35.45 -10.25 -4.31
CA THR A 441 -34.07 -10.10 -4.82
C THR A 441 -33.26 -11.33 -4.46
N ALA A 442 -32.23 -11.67 -5.25
CA ALA A 442 -31.34 -12.79 -4.96
C ALA A 442 -29.86 -12.43 -5.21
N ARG A 443 -28.96 -13.10 -4.50
CA ARG A 443 -27.51 -13.03 -4.68
C ARG A 443 -26.90 -14.43 -4.61
N LYS A 444 -25.80 -14.64 -5.35
CA LYS A 444 -24.96 -15.84 -5.18
C LYS A 444 -24.28 -15.80 -3.82
N SER A 445 -24.15 -16.95 -3.16
CA SER A 445 -23.52 -17.09 -1.85
C SER A 445 -22.41 -18.13 -1.90
N ALA A 446 -21.16 -17.66 -1.79
CA ALA A 446 -19.97 -18.51 -1.72
C ALA A 446 -19.95 -19.40 -0.48
N ALA A 447 -20.65 -19.00 0.59
CA ALA A 447 -20.81 -19.80 1.80
C ALA A 447 -21.69 -21.05 1.59
N LEU A 448 -22.56 -21.03 0.58
CA LEU A 448 -23.55 -22.08 0.34
C LEU A 448 -23.23 -22.96 -0.88
N GLY A 449 -22.41 -22.46 -1.81
CA GLY A 449 -22.01 -23.17 -3.02
C GLY A 449 -21.02 -22.38 -3.87
N SER A 450 -20.70 -22.91 -5.03
CA SER A 450 -19.79 -22.28 -5.98
C SER A 450 -20.39 -21.00 -6.55
N VAL A 451 -19.55 -20.00 -6.79
CA VAL A 451 -19.89 -18.76 -7.50
C VAL A 451 -19.12 -18.79 -8.82
N ASN A 452 -19.85 -18.93 -9.92
CA ASN A 452 -19.25 -19.02 -11.25
C ASN A 452 -20.19 -18.42 -12.32
N ASP A 453 -19.68 -18.20 -13.52
CA ASP A 453 -20.41 -17.50 -14.59
C ASP A 453 -21.45 -18.37 -15.32
N HIS A 454 -21.60 -19.65 -14.96
CA HIS A 454 -22.65 -20.51 -15.52
C HIS A 454 -24.03 -20.28 -14.88
N ASP A 455 -24.05 -19.47 -13.83
CA ASP A 455 -25.26 -19.10 -13.11
C ASP A 455 -25.61 -17.64 -13.38
N THR A 456 -26.88 -17.36 -13.61
CA THR A 456 -27.40 -16.02 -13.90
C THR A 456 -28.53 -15.69 -12.93
N ILE A 457 -28.53 -14.46 -12.42
CA ILE A 457 -29.65 -13.88 -11.68
C ILE A 457 -30.11 -12.66 -12.48
N THR A 458 -31.35 -12.64 -12.94
CA THR A 458 -31.91 -11.52 -13.70
C THR A 458 -33.43 -11.50 -13.52
N ASP A 459 -34.01 -10.33 -13.28
CA ASP A 459 -35.46 -10.11 -13.27
C ASP A 459 -36.28 -11.14 -12.47
N GLY A 460 -35.93 -11.36 -11.20
CA GLY A 460 -36.65 -12.32 -10.34
C GLY A 460 -36.46 -13.78 -10.76
N LYS A 461 -35.39 -14.10 -11.49
CA LYS A 461 -35.08 -15.45 -11.95
C LYS A 461 -33.62 -15.81 -11.73
N ILE A 462 -33.39 -17.01 -11.17
CA ILE A 462 -32.10 -17.69 -11.10
C ILE A 462 -32.09 -18.78 -12.15
N SER A 463 -31.04 -18.88 -12.96
CA SER A 463 -30.84 -20.02 -13.85
C SER A 463 -29.39 -20.46 -13.84
N GLY A 464 -29.13 -21.76 -13.86
CA GLY A 464 -27.78 -22.26 -13.73
C GLY A 464 -27.62 -23.73 -14.04
N ARG A 465 -26.40 -24.24 -13.82
CA ARG A 465 -26.03 -25.62 -14.13
C ARG A 465 -25.00 -26.17 -13.16
N VAL A 466 -25.32 -27.30 -12.54
CA VAL A 466 -24.36 -28.07 -11.72
C VAL A 466 -23.87 -29.34 -12.42
N ILE A 467 -22.57 -29.64 -12.26
CA ILE A 467 -21.94 -30.93 -12.60
C ILE A 467 -21.04 -31.35 -11.43
N GLY A 468 -21.57 -32.14 -10.49
CA GLY A 468 -20.79 -32.62 -9.33
C GLY A 468 -20.44 -31.61 -8.25
N GLY A 469 -20.75 -30.34 -8.46
CA GLY A 469 -20.63 -29.27 -7.47
C GLY A 469 -21.97 -28.87 -6.85
N LYS A 470 -21.94 -27.77 -6.09
CA LYS A 470 -23.11 -27.10 -5.54
C LYS A 470 -23.13 -25.67 -6.02
N ASP A 471 -24.32 -25.12 -6.22
CA ASP A 471 -24.54 -23.69 -6.36
C ASP A 471 -25.40 -23.21 -5.20
N GLY A 472 -25.08 -22.04 -4.65
CA GLY A 472 -25.67 -21.52 -3.43
C GLY A 472 -26.13 -20.09 -3.59
N TYR A 473 -27.30 -19.78 -3.06
CA TYR A 473 -27.96 -18.48 -3.23
C TYR A 473 -28.60 -18.03 -1.93
N ARG A 474 -28.63 -16.71 -1.75
CA ARG A 474 -29.51 -16.01 -0.81
C ARG A 474 -30.62 -15.31 -1.57
N PHE A 475 -31.83 -15.29 -1.03
CA PHE A 475 -32.93 -14.56 -1.66
C PHE A 475 -33.94 -14.00 -0.64
N SER A 476 -34.76 -13.08 -1.10
CA SER A 476 -35.93 -12.56 -0.40
C SER A 476 -37.22 -12.85 -1.18
N GLY A 477 -38.36 -12.73 -0.51
CA GLY A 477 -39.67 -13.04 -1.10
C GLY A 477 -39.90 -14.55 -1.24
N GLU A 478 -40.84 -14.92 -2.10
CA GLU A 478 -41.28 -16.30 -2.30
C GLU A 478 -40.75 -16.87 -3.61
N ILE A 479 -40.46 -18.17 -3.64
CA ILE A 479 -40.24 -18.90 -4.89
C ILE A 479 -41.59 -19.11 -5.58
N THR A 480 -41.75 -18.53 -6.77
CA THR A 480 -42.98 -18.56 -7.56
C THR A 480 -42.95 -19.61 -8.68
N GLY A 481 -41.76 -20.09 -9.03
CA GLY A 481 -41.57 -21.10 -10.08
C GLY A 481 -40.26 -21.86 -9.90
N PHE A 482 -40.27 -23.15 -10.24
CA PHE A 482 -39.07 -23.99 -10.16
C PHE A 482 -39.05 -25.04 -11.27
N ARG A 483 -37.90 -25.17 -11.94
CA ARG A 483 -37.61 -26.21 -12.92
C ARG A 483 -36.21 -26.76 -12.64
N LEU A 484 -36.10 -28.09 -12.66
CA LEU A 484 -34.84 -28.80 -12.62
C LEU A 484 -34.86 -29.92 -13.66
N ASP A 485 -33.86 -29.94 -14.55
CA ASP A 485 -33.62 -31.02 -15.50
C ASP A 485 -32.28 -31.67 -15.19
N GLY A 486 -32.31 -32.78 -14.46
CA GLY A 486 -31.14 -33.54 -14.06
C GLY A 486 -31.23 -34.13 -12.65
N PRO A 487 -30.19 -34.85 -12.21
CA PRO A 487 -30.20 -35.58 -10.93
C PRO A 487 -29.80 -34.77 -9.69
N ALA A 488 -29.68 -33.44 -9.75
CA ALA A 488 -29.32 -32.64 -8.58
C ALA A 488 -30.40 -32.67 -7.49
N ASN A 489 -29.99 -32.43 -6.26
CA ASN A 489 -30.88 -32.19 -5.14
C ASN A 489 -31.07 -30.68 -4.92
N VAL A 490 -32.19 -30.30 -4.32
CA VAL A 490 -32.51 -28.90 -4.03
C VAL A 490 -32.82 -28.78 -2.55
N ARG A 491 -32.25 -27.78 -1.89
CA ARG A 491 -32.55 -27.41 -0.51
C ARG A 491 -32.94 -25.94 -0.46
N VAL A 492 -34.05 -25.66 0.21
CA VAL A 492 -34.52 -24.30 0.49
C VAL A 492 -34.64 -24.18 2.01
N GLU A 493 -34.17 -23.08 2.56
CA GLU A 493 -34.34 -22.74 3.97
C GLU A 493 -34.85 -21.32 4.08
N ASP A 494 -35.98 -21.13 4.76
CA ASP A 494 -36.54 -19.81 4.99
C ASP A 494 -35.91 -19.20 6.25
N GLY A 495 -35.48 -17.95 6.15
CA GLY A 495 -34.93 -17.19 7.27
C GLY A 495 -36.01 -16.32 7.89
N SER A 496 -36.95 -16.91 8.63
CA SER A 496 -37.97 -16.18 9.38
C SER A 496 -37.47 -15.70 10.73
#